data_AF-A0AAV0Z824-F1
#
_entry.id   AF-A0AAV0Z824-F1
#
_cell.length_a   1.000
_cell.length_b   1.000
_cell.length_c   1.000
_cell.angle_alpha   90.00
_cell.angle_beta   90.00
_cell.angle_gamma   90.00
#
_symmetry.space_group_name_H-M   'P 1'
#
loop_
_entity.id
_entity.type
_entity.pdbx_description
1 polymer ?
#
loop_
_entity_poly.entity_id
_entity_poly.type
_entity_poly.pdbx_seq_one_letter_code
_entity_poly.pdbx_strand_id
1 'polypeptide(L)'
;MFTTNNSSSNMSLPNLEISHEISVLDQDVRLAASTPKKRAGRKKFKETRHPVYRGVRKRNLDKWVCEMREPNKKTKIWLGTFPTAEMAARAHDVAAMALRGRYACLNFADSTWRLPKPASTEAKDIQKAAAEAAEAFRPLCQSMMLTRL
;
A
#
# COMPACT_ATOMS: atom_id res chain seq x y z
N MET A 1 51.83 -57.54 -4.11
CA MET A 1 50.38 -57.62 -4.40
C MET A 1 49.70 -57.01 -3.19
N PHE A 2 48.98 -55.88 -3.18
CA PHE A 2 48.27 -55.12 -4.21
C PHE A 2 48.35 -53.61 -3.89
N THR A 3 48.43 -52.78 -4.92
CA THR A 3 48.27 -51.32 -4.87
C THR A 3 46.78 -50.98 -4.88
N THR A 4 46.28 -50.19 -3.93
CA THR A 4 44.92 -49.63 -4.01
C THR A 4 44.96 -48.19 -4.50
N ASN A 5 44.48 -48.03 -5.73
CA ASN A 5 44.22 -46.76 -6.39
C ASN A 5 43.02 -46.06 -5.72
N ASN A 6 43.15 -44.77 -5.42
CA ASN A 6 42.02 -43.92 -5.10
C ASN A 6 41.77 -42.98 -6.28
N SER A 7 40.75 -43.28 -7.08
CA SER A 7 40.30 -42.49 -8.22
C SER A 7 39.00 -41.81 -7.84
N SER A 8 39.03 -40.51 -7.55
CA SER A 8 37.83 -39.70 -7.47
C SER A 8 37.79 -38.77 -8.68
N SER A 9 36.99 -39.20 -9.65
CA SER A 9 36.62 -38.51 -10.86
C SER A 9 35.97 -37.15 -10.56
N ASN A 10 36.58 -36.08 -11.09
CA ASN A 10 35.89 -34.82 -11.36
C ASN A 10 34.83 -35.07 -12.44
N MET A 11 33.56 -34.99 -12.07
CA MET A 11 32.45 -34.91 -13.02
C MET A 11 31.90 -33.50 -12.99
N SER A 12 32.23 -32.74 -14.03
CA SER A 12 31.62 -31.46 -14.36
C SER A 12 30.16 -31.68 -14.76
N LEU A 13 29.25 -30.88 -14.19
CA LEU A 13 27.88 -30.73 -14.67
C LEU A 13 27.63 -29.26 -15.06
N PRO A 14 26.70 -29.02 -16.01
CA PRO A 14 26.85 -27.99 -17.01
C PRO A 14 26.24 -26.64 -16.63
N ASN A 15 26.78 -25.63 -17.30
CA ASN A 15 26.34 -24.24 -17.32
C ASN A 15 24.86 -24.16 -17.76
N LEU A 16 23.95 -23.89 -16.81
CA LEU A 16 22.54 -23.66 -17.12
C LEU A 16 22.28 -22.15 -17.08
N GLU A 17 22.23 -21.55 -18.26
CA GLU A 17 21.66 -20.22 -18.49
C GLU A 17 20.19 -20.22 -18.04
N ILE A 18 19.92 -19.70 -16.85
CA ILE A 18 18.58 -19.25 -16.48
C ILE A 18 18.53 -17.76 -16.79
N SER A 19 18.27 -17.48 -18.05
CA SER A 19 17.81 -16.18 -18.51
C SER A 19 16.41 -15.91 -17.94
N HIS A 20 16.27 -14.79 -17.23
CA HIS A 20 15.01 -14.11 -16.90
C HIS A 20 13.94 -14.92 -16.18
N GLU A 21 13.93 -14.92 -14.84
CA GLU A 21 12.70 -14.88 -14.03
C GLU A 21 13.09 -14.56 -12.56
N ILE A 22 12.59 -13.42 -12.06
CA ILE A 22 12.34 -13.09 -10.63
C ILE A 22 13.56 -12.89 -9.72
N SER A 23 14.11 -11.66 -9.68
CA SER A 23 14.87 -11.18 -8.50
C SER A 23 14.47 -9.75 -8.05
N VAL A 24 13.22 -9.34 -8.29
CA VAL A 24 12.67 -8.10 -7.70
C VAL A 24 11.97 -8.44 -6.38
N LEU A 25 12.69 -9.01 -5.43
CA LEU A 25 12.15 -9.25 -4.08
C LEU A 25 13.19 -8.86 -3.03
N ASP A 26 13.43 -7.56 -2.91
CA ASP A 26 13.68 -6.88 -1.62
C ASP A 26 13.61 -5.36 -1.83
N GLN A 27 12.47 -4.88 -2.34
CA GLN A 27 12.12 -3.48 -2.15
C GLN A 27 11.48 -3.36 -0.78
N ASP A 28 12.26 -2.95 0.21
CA ASP A 28 11.78 -2.63 1.56
C ASP A 28 10.60 -1.66 1.50
N VAL A 29 9.38 -2.18 1.53
CA VAL A 29 8.16 -1.37 1.58
C VAL A 29 8.12 -0.70 2.95
N ARG A 30 8.22 0.64 2.98
CA ARG A 30 8.12 1.38 4.24
C ARG A 30 6.69 1.31 4.74
N LEU A 31 6.44 0.63 5.86
CA LEU A 31 5.10 0.49 6.42
C LEU A 31 4.79 1.62 7.41
N ALA A 32 3.54 2.08 7.40
CA ALA A 32 3.04 3.04 8.37
C ALA A 32 3.18 2.52 9.80
N ALA A 33 3.02 1.21 9.99
CA ALA A 33 3.10 0.54 11.29
C ALA A 33 4.50 0.64 11.93
N SER A 34 5.58 0.68 11.13
CA SER A 34 6.95 0.78 11.65
C SER A 34 7.37 2.21 12.00
N THR A 35 6.58 3.22 11.61
CA THR A 35 6.82 4.63 11.91
C THR A 35 5.67 5.22 12.72
N PRO A 36 5.66 5.13 14.06
CA PRO A 36 4.54 5.60 14.86
C PRO A 36 4.33 7.10 14.70
N LYS A 37 3.06 7.51 14.61
CA LYS A 37 2.69 8.92 14.47
C LYS A 37 3.03 9.69 15.75
N LYS A 38 3.68 10.84 15.59
CA LYS A 38 3.81 11.82 16.68
C LYS A 38 2.41 12.25 17.14
N ARG A 39 2.18 12.18 18.46
CA ARG A 39 0.94 12.68 19.08
C ARG A 39 0.75 14.16 18.71
N ALA A 40 -0.48 14.58 18.47
CA ALA A 40 -0.75 15.99 18.16
C ALA A 40 -0.31 16.85 19.36
N GLY A 41 0.66 17.74 19.16
CA GLY A 41 1.31 18.55 20.22
C GLY A 41 0.45 19.67 20.82
N ARG A 42 -0.87 19.55 20.85
CA ARG A 42 -1.80 20.50 21.47
C ARG A 42 -3.02 19.73 21.95
N LYS A 43 -3.59 20.09 23.11
CA LYS A 43 -4.85 19.51 23.62
C LYS A 43 -5.97 19.81 22.61
N LYS A 44 -6.11 18.94 21.62
CA LYS A 44 -7.22 19.01 20.67
C LYS A 44 -8.45 18.51 21.39
N PHE A 45 -9.51 19.31 21.34
CA PHE A 45 -10.80 18.94 21.89
C PHE A 45 -11.38 17.67 21.23
N LYS A 46 -11.06 17.43 19.94
CA LYS A 46 -11.42 16.22 19.20
C LYS A 46 -10.28 15.80 18.27
N GLU A 47 -9.70 14.61 18.48
CA GLU A 47 -8.76 14.01 17.52
C GLU A 47 -9.56 13.41 16.36
N THR A 48 -9.27 13.84 15.13
CA THR A 48 -9.97 13.41 13.92
C THR A 48 -9.12 12.48 13.07
N ARG A 49 -7.82 12.37 13.33
CA ARG A 49 -6.94 11.48 12.56
C ARG A 49 -7.09 10.05 13.05
N HIS A 50 -7.07 9.11 12.13
CA HIS A 50 -7.01 7.70 12.50
C HIS A 50 -5.67 7.41 13.22
N PRO A 51 -5.66 6.70 14.35
CA PRO A 51 -4.44 6.42 15.11
C PRO A 51 -3.44 5.57 14.30
N VAL A 52 -3.93 4.58 13.57
CA VAL A 52 -3.13 3.66 12.75
C VAL A 52 -2.89 4.22 11.34
N TYR A 53 -3.92 4.25 10.49
CA TYR A 53 -3.79 4.61 9.09
C TYR A 53 -3.43 6.07 8.81
N ARG A 54 -2.44 6.30 7.94
CA ARG A 54 -2.00 7.61 7.42
C ARG A 54 -2.99 8.14 6.39
N GLY A 55 -3.12 9.47 6.33
CA GLY A 55 -4.06 10.14 5.41
C GLY A 55 -5.54 10.04 5.78
N VAL A 56 -5.90 9.14 6.71
CA VAL A 56 -7.29 8.89 7.09
C VAL A 56 -7.74 9.81 8.23
N ARG A 57 -8.87 10.48 8.03
CA ARG A 57 -9.50 11.37 9.01
C ARG A 57 -11.00 11.12 9.11
N LYS A 58 -11.53 11.14 10.34
CA LYS A 58 -12.96 11.08 10.63
C LYS A 58 -13.55 12.49 10.54
N ARG A 59 -14.55 12.70 9.69
CA ARG A 59 -15.25 13.99 9.56
C ARG A 59 -16.57 13.97 10.31
N ASN A 60 -17.37 12.94 10.06
CA ASN A 60 -18.67 12.71 10.70
C ASN A 60 -18.61 11.39 11.49
N LEU A 61 -19.71 11.03 12.16
CA LEU A 61 -19.77 9.83 12.98
C LEU A 61 -19.40 8.55 12.21
N ASP A 62 -19.72 8.48 10.92
CA ASP A 62 -19.53 7.25 10.11
C ASP A 62 -18.89 7.49 8.73
N LYS A 63 -18.21 8.63 8.53
CA LYS A 63 -17.53 8.91 7.26
C LYS A 63 -16.06 9.22 7.46
N TRP A 64 -15.24 8.49 6.72
CA TRP A 64 -13.81 8.65 6.64
C TRP A 64 -13.44 9.44 5.40
N VAL A 65 -12.44 10.29 5.54
CA VAL A 65 -11.92 11.17 4.50
C VAL A 65 -10.48 10.79 4.26
N CYS A 66 -10.08 10.78 3.00
CA CYS A 66 -8.69 10.66 2.62
C CYS A 66 -8.23 11.88 1.82
N GLU A 67 -7.16 12.52 2.29
CA GLU A 67 -6.49 13.63 1.61
C GLU A 67 -4.98 13.33 1.51
N MET A 68 -4.39 13.63 0.36
CA MET A 68 -2.94 13.51 0.13
C MET A 68 -2.30 14.88 -0.04
N ARG A 69 -1.12 15.06 0.53
CA ARG A 69 -0.28 16.25 0.34
C ARG A 69 0.88 15.91 -0.57
N GLU A 70 1.03 16.68 -1.62
CA GLU A 70 2.21 16.63 -2.47
C GLU A 70 3.42 17.16 -1.68
N PRO A 71 4.58 16.49 -1.70
CA PRO A 71 5.74 16.91 -0.91
C PRO A 71 6.32 18.27 -1.34
N ASN A 72 6.20 18.60 -2.63
CA ASN A 72 6.80 19.81 -3.22
C ASN A 72 5.78 20.93 -3.45
N LYS A 73 4.48 20.66 -3.32
CA LYS A 73 3.43 21.64 -3.54
C LYS A 73 2.66 21.90 -2.25
N LYS A 74 2.15 23.12 -2.10
CA LYS A 74 1.22 23.47 -0.99
C LYS A 74 -0.21 22.96 -1.24
N THR A 75 -0.44 22.32 -2.39
CA THR A 75 -1.72 21.78 -2.80
C THR A 75 -2.04 20.47 -2.07
N LYS A 76 -3.33 20.24 -1.88
CA LYS A 76 -3.86 18.99 -1.35
C LYS A 76 -4.71 18.34 -2.42
N ILE A 77 -4.53 17.04 -2.60
CA ILE A 77 -5.38 16.23 -3.44
C ILE A 77 -6.43 15.60 -2.54
N TRP A 78 -7.68 15.97 -2.77
CA TRP A 78 -8.81 15.29 -2.15
C TRP A 78 -9.01 13.96 -2.85
N LEU A 79 -8.83 12.84 -2.15
CA LEU A 79 -8.94 11.52 -2.76
C LEU A 79 -10.37 10.98 -2.72
N GLY A 80 -11.11 11.32 -1.67
CA GLY A 80 -12.51 10.92 -1.54
C GLY A 80 -12.98 10.82 -0.10
N THR A 81 -14.25 10.44 0.02
CA THR A 81 -14.88 10.04 1.28
C THR A 81 -15.31 8.59 1.19
N PHE A 82 -15.13 7.84 2.27
CA PHE A 82 -15.31 6.40 2.31
C PHE A 82 -16.07 5.99 3.58
N PRO A 83 -16.84 4.90 3.53
CA PRO A 83 -17.60 4.41 4.68
C PRO A 83 -16.69 3.77 5.74
N THR A 84 -15.55 3.18 5.35
CA THR A 84 -14.60 2.55 6.28
C THR A 84 -13.23 3.23 6.26
N ALA A 85 -12.49 3.05 7.35
CA ALA A 85 -11.12 3.57 7.47
C ALA A 85 -10.17 2.82 6.55
N GLU A 86 -10.40 1.51 6.36
CA GLU A 86 -9.64 0.61 5.49
C GLU A 86 -9.71 1.07 4.03
N MET A 87 -10.91 1.36 3.53
CA MET A 87 -11.10 1.89 2.17
C MET A 87 -10.35 3.21 1.97
N ALA A 88 -10.45 4.12 2.94
CA ALA A 88 -9.71 5.38 2.91
C ALA A 88 -8.19 5.18 2.93
N ALA A 89 -7.71 4.20 3.70
CA ALA A 89 -6.29 3.86 3.80
C ALA A 89 -5.77 3.24 2.49
N ARG A 90 -6.57 2.44 1.78
CA ARG A 90 -6.24 1.89 0.45
C ARG A 90 -6.14 2.98 -0.60
N ALA A 91 -7.11 3.91 -0.63
CA ALA A 91 -7.04 5.09 -1.47
C ALA A 91 -5.76 5.92 -1.23
N HIS A 92 -5.33 6.05 0.04
CA HIS A 92 -4.09 6.74 0.38
C HIS A 92 -2.85 6.05 -0.20
N ASP A 93 -2.81 4.71 -0.15
CA ASP A 93 -1.65 3.94 -0.61
C ASP A 93 -1.42 4.09 -2.11
N VAL A 94 -2.49 4.11 -2.92
CA VAL A 94 -2.40 4.44 -4.35
C VAL A 94 -1.75 5.79 -4.56
N ALA A 95 -2.27 6.82 -3.89
CA ALA A 95 -1.73 8.18 -4.01
C ALA A 95 -0.29 8.29 -3.50
N ALA A 96 0.07 7.54 -2.45
CA ALA A 96 1.41 7.55 -1.90
C ALA A 96 2.41 6.95 -2.89
N MET A 97 2.06 5.80 -3.50
CA MET A 97 2.86 5.16 -4.55
C MET A 97 3.01 6.07 -5.77
N ALA A 98 1.93 6.73 -6.19
CA ALA A 98 1.96 7.63 -7.35
C ALA A 98 2.89 8.83 -7.15
N LEU A 99 2.85 9.47 -5.97
CA LEU A 99 3.57 10.73 -5.72
C LEU A 99 4.98 10.54 -5.17
N ARG A 100 5.25 9.47 -4.44
CA ARG A 100 6.53 9.23 -3.75
C ARG A 100 7.33 8.07 -4.32
N GLY A 101 6.71 7.26 -5.18
CA GLY A 101 7.33 6.06 -5.75
C GLY A 101 7.88 5.14 -4.67
N ARG A 102 9.17 4.79 -4.79
CA ARG A 102 9.89 3.89 -3.87
C ARG A 102 9.95 4.39 -2.42
N TYR A 103 9.79 5.69 -2.19
CA TYR A 103 9.81 6.28 -0.85
C TYR A 103 8.42 6.39 -0.22
N ALA A 104 7.39 5.82 -0.86
CA ALA A 104 6.05 5.80 -0.30
C ALA A 104 6.03 4.99 0.99
N CYS A 105 5.48 5.58 2.07
CA CYS A 105 5.15 4.79 3.26
C CYS A 105 3.67 4.40 3.20
N LEU A 106 3.42 3.11 2.99
CA LEU A 106 2.10 2.54 2.77
C LEU A 106 1.45 2.11 4.08
N ASN A 107 0.13 2.12 4.13
CA ASN A 107 -0.63 1.62 5.26
C ASN A 107 -0.62 0.08 5.31
N PHE A 108 -0.59 -0.56 4.15
CA PHE A 108 -0.56 -2.01 4.03
C PHE A 108 0.57 -2.50 3.13
N ALA A 109 1.20 -3.62 3.48
CA ALA A 109 2.31 -4.21 2.71
C ALA A 109 1.85 -4.72 1.34
N ASP A 110 0.67 -5.34 1.34
CA ASP A 110 0.03 -5.91 0.17
C ASP A 110 -0.58 -4.90 -0.80
N SER A 111 -0.52 -3.60 -0.48
CA SER A 111 -0.95 -2.54 -1.40
C SER A 111 -0.10 -2.50 -2.67
N THR A 112 1.15 -2.95 -2.61
CA THR A 112 2.09 -2.89 -3.73
C THR A 112 1.71 -3.77 -4.91
N TRP A 113 1.11 -4.95 -4.67
CA TRP A 113 0.68 -5.87 -5.71
C TRP A 113 -0.84 -5.97 -5.89
N ARG A 114 -1.65 -5.50 -4.93
CA ARG A 114 -3.12 -5.58 -5.01
C ARG A 114 -3.81 -4.34 -5.54
N LEU A 115 -3.15 -3.19 -5.58
CA LEU A 115 -3.79 -1.92 -5.95
C LEU A 115 -3.47 -1.52 -7.39
N PRO A 116 -4.44 -0.88 -8.09
CA PRO A 116 -4.20 -0.32 -9.42
C PRO A 116 -3.15 0.79 -9.35
N LYS A 117 -2.27 0.81 -10.34
CA LYS A 117 -1.32 1.90 -10.54
C LYS A 117 -2.01 3.00 -11.37
N PRO A 118 -1.99 4.28 -10.93
CA PRO A 118 -2.57 5.34 -11.73
C PRO A 118 -1.75 5.57 -13.00
N ALA A 119 -2.45 5.99 -14.07
CA ALA A 119 -1.84 6.22 -15.38
C ALA A 119 -0.83 7.39 -15.38
N SER A 120 -1.07 8.41 -14.55
CA SER A 120 -0.21 9.59 -14.40
C SER A 120 -0.15 10.04 -12.95
N THR A 121 0.74 10.99 -12.68
CA THR A 121 0.82 11.73 -11.40
C THR A 121 -0.20 12.86 -11.29
N GLU A 122 -1.11 12.98 -12.25
CA GLU A 122 -2.20 13.95 -12.22
C GLU A 122 -3.24 13.61 -11.14
N ALA A 123 -3.82 14.65 -10.54
CA ALA A 123 -4.79 14.48 -9.46
C ALA A 123 -6.01 13.64 -9.87
N LYS A 124 -6.50 13.79 -11.12
CA LYS A 124 -7.66 13.06 -11.63
C LYS A 124 -7.39 11.56 -11.75
N ASP A 125 -6.24 11.18 -12.29
CA ASP A 125 -5.87 9.77 -12.46
C ASP A 125 -5.60 9.10 -11.11
N ILE A 126 -4.96 9.82 -10.19
CA ILE A 126 -4.76 9.35 -8.82
C ILE A 126 -6.11 9.16 -8.12
N GLN A 127 -7.05 10.11 -8.25
CA GLN A 127 -8.40 9.99 -7.67
C GLN A 127 -9.15 8.79 -8.23
N LYS A 128 -9.11 8.58 -9.55
CA LYS A 128 -9.77 7.45 -10.22
C LYS A 128 -9.22 6.12 -9.71
N ALA A 129 -7.91 5.93 -9.74
CA ALA A 129 -7.27 4.71 -9.25
C ALA A 129 -7.47 4.52 -7.74
N ALA A 130 -7.48 5.59 -6.95
CA ALA A 130 -7.75 5.53 -5.52
C ALA A 130 -9.19 5.12 -5.21
N ALA A 131 -10.16 5.56 -6.01
CA ALA A 131 -11.56 5.15 -5.87
C ALA A 131 -11.75 3.67 -6.23
N GLU A 132 -11.17 3.22 -7.34
CA GLU A 132 -11.18 1.81 -7.75
C GLU A 132 -10.54 0.90 -6.67
N ALA A 133 -9.38 1.30 -6.16
CA ALA A 133 -8.71 0.64 -5.05
C ALA A 133 -9.57 0.59 -3.79
N ALA A 134 -10.31 1.65 -3.47
CA ALA A 134 -11.17 1.66 -2.29
C ALA A 134 -12.36 0.71 -2.45
N GLU A 135 -13.04 0.74 -3.59
CA GLU A 135 -14.21 -0.10 -3.87
C GLU A 135 -13.86 -1.60 -3.87
N ALA A 136 -12.66 -1.98 -4.31
CA ALA A 136 -12.18 -3.36 -4.23
C ALA A 136 -12.13 -3.93 -2.80
N PHE A 137 -12.04 -3.07 -1.78
CA PHE A 137 -12.03 -3.46 -0.36
C PHE A 137 -13.32 -3.05 0.36
N ARG A 138 -14.41 -2.83 -0.38
CA ARG A 138 -15.70 -2.56 0.21
C ARG A 138 -16.17 -3.79 1.00
N PRO A 139 -16.51 -3.66 2.29
CA PRO A 139 -17.05 -4.78 3.04
C PRO A 139 -18.38 -5.21 2.41
N LEU A 140 -18.53 -6.50 2.14
CA LEU A 140 -19.76 -7.09 1.60
C LEU A 140 -20.96 -6.95 2.57
N CYS A 141 -20.68 -6.63 3.83
CA CYS A 141 -21.68 -6.48 4.89
C CYS A 141 -22.12 -5.01 5.05
N GLN A 142 -22.91 -4.52 4.11
CA GLN A 142 -23.82 -3.40 4.34
C GLN A 142 -25.04 -3.39 3.40
N SER A 143 -25.03 -4.22 2.34
CA SER A 143 -26.16 -4.34 1.40
C SER A 143 -27.08 -5.54 1.62
N MET A 144 -26.75 -6.48 2.52
CA MET A 144 -27.55 -7.70 2.70
C MET A 144 -28.48 -7.71 3.94
N MET A 145 -28.61 -6.61 4.69
CA MET A 145 -29.52 -6.55 5.85
C MET A 145 -30.78 -5.68 5.67
N LEU A 146 -31.03 -5.13 4.46
CA LEU A 146 -32.18 -4.23 4.23
C LEU A 146 -33.14 -4.68 3.13
N THR A 147 -33.12 -5.96 2.70
CA THR A 147 -34.02 -6.43 1.63
C THR A 147 -34.75 -7.74 1.96
N ARG A 148 -35.28 -7.83 3.18
CA ARG A 148 -36.38 -8.74 3.53
C ARG A 148 -37.24 -8.13 4.62
N LEU A 149 -38.29 -7.42 4.20
CA LEU A 149 -39.59 -7.36 4.85
C LEU A 149 -40.64 -7.59 3.77
#